data_AF-A0A2S1LAD1-F1
#
_entry.id   AF-A0A2S1LAD1-F1
#
_cell.length_a   1.000
_cell.length_b   1.000
_cell.length_c   1.000
_cell.angle_alpha   90.00
_cell.angle_beta   90.00
_cell.angle_gamma   90.00
#
_symmetry.space_group_name_H-M   'P 1'
#
loop_
_entity.id
_entity.type
_entity.pdbx_description
1 polymer ?
#
loop_
_entity_poly.entity_id
_entity_poly.type
_entity_poly.pdbx_seq_one_letter_code
_entity_poly.pdbx_strand_id
1 'polypeptide(L)'
;MLKRLICFPVFIVALTIYLCQHLGLPLHWLVNNYVNDFLCLPLVLGTLYFFIRYLKKDQNFQFSLVFVLILASYYSFFFEYYLPKVSQRYTADWIDVVLYFAGAILFFLVEKQDNRKCLT
;
A
#
# COMPACT_ATOMS: atom_id res chain seq x y z
N MET A 1 -6.80 -16.30 5.02
CA MET A 1 -7.84 -16.00 4.00
C MET A 1 -8.29 -14.55 4.03
N LEU A 2 -8.32 -13.90 5.20
CA LEU A 2 -8.71 -12.49 5.37
C LEU A 2 -7.86 -11.49 4.54
N LYS A 3 -6.55 -11.72 4.43
CA LYS A 3 -5.65 -10.86 3.65
C LYS A 3 -5.98 -10.84 2.15
N ARG A 4 -6.31 -11.99 1.56
CA ARG A 4 -6.78 -12.09 0.16
C ARG A 4 -8.10 -11.33 -0.05
N LEU A 5 -8.97 -11.33 0.96
CA LEU A 5 -10.25 -10.63 0.97
C LEU A 5 -10.13 -9.11 1.17
N ILE A 6 -9.02 -8.61 1.72
CA ILE A 6 -8.77 -7.17 1.90
C ILE A 6 -7.99 -6.60 0.72
N CYS A 7 -6.99 -7.33 0.19
CA CYS A 7 -6.24 -6.87 -0.97
C CYS A 7 -7.12 -6.78 -2.24
N PHE A 8 -8.10 -7.67 -2.39
CA PHE A 8 -8.98 -7.69 -3.56
C PHE A 8 -9.88 -6.43 -3.69
N PRO A 9 -10.65 -6.01 -2.66
CA PRO A 9 -11.43 -4.78 -2.73
C PRO A 9 -10.53 -3.54 -2.82
N VAL A 10 -9.38 -3.51 -2.14
CA VAL A 10 -8.41 -2.41 -2.26
C VAL A 10 -7.90 -2.29 -3.71
N PHE A 11 -7.60 -3.42 -4.36
CA PHE A 11 -7.21 -3.44 -5.76
C PHE A 11 -8.33 -2.95 -6.67
N ILE A 12 -9.58 -3.36 -6.44
CA ILE A 12 -10.73 -2.88 -7.22
C ILE A 12 -10.89 -1.37 -7.07
N VAL A 13 -10.77 -0.83 -5.85
CA VAL A 13 -10.85 0.62 -5.60
C VAL A 13 -9.76 1.36 -6.35
N ALA A 14 -8.50 0.92 -6.24
CA ALA A 14 -7.37 1.52 -6.96
C ALA A 14 -7.56 1.45 -8.50
N LEU A 15 -8.02 0.31 -9.02
CA LEU A 15 -8.29 0.13 -10.44
C LEU A 15 -9.42 1.05 -10.92
N THR A 16 -10.48 1.20 -10.12
CA THR A 16 -11.60 2.10 -10.44
C THR A 16 -11.12 3.54 -10.51
N ILE A 17 -10.33 3.99 -9.54
CA ILE A 17 -9.75 5.35 -9.55
C ILE A 17 -8.88 5.54 -10.80
N TYR A 18 -8.00 4.58 -11.11
CA TYR A 18 -7.14 4.64 -12.29
C TYR A 18 -7.94 4.74 -13.60
N LEU A 19 -8.99 3.92 -13.75
CA LEU A 19 -9.87 3.97 -14.93
C LEU A 19 -10.61 5.31 -15.02
N CYS A 20 -11.13 5.83 -13.91
CA CYS A 20 -11.78 7.14 -13.88
C CYS A 20 -10.82 8.28 -14.26
N GLN A 21 -9.57 8.23 -13.79
CA GLN A 21 -8.51 9.18 -14.17
C GLN A 21 -8.19 9.09 -15.66
N HIS A 22 -8.10 7.88 -16.22
CA HIS A 22 -7.80 7.68 -17.63
C HIS A 22 -8.95 8.11 -18.56
N LEU A 23 -10.20 7.94 -18.11
CA LEU A 23 -11.41 8.37 -18.82
C LEU A 23 -11.69 9.88 -18.67
N GLY A 24 -10.87 10.61 -17.90
CA GLY A 24 -11.04 12.04 -17.67
C GLY A 24 -12.28 12.40 -16.86
N LEU A 25 -12.81 11.47 -16.06
CA LEU A 25 -13.95 11.74 -15.19
C LEU A 25 -13.55 12.67 -14.05
N PRO A 26 -14.39 13.67 -13.70
CA PRO A 26 -14.10 14.58 -12.60
C PRO A 26 -14.16 13.80 -11.27
N LEU A 27 -12.99 13.49 -10.71
CA LEU A 27 -12.86 12.96 -9.36
C LEU A 27 -12.67 14.10 -8.37
N HIS A 28 -13.13 13.89 -7.14
CA HIS A 28 -12.82 14.80 -6.05
C HIS A 28 -11.30 14.87 -5.86
N TRP A 29 -10.75 16.08 -5.69
CA TRP A 29 -9.30 16.32 -5.57
C TRP A 29 -8.63 15.41 -4.53
N LEU A 30 -9.31 15.16 -3.41
CA LEU A 30 -8.81 14.30 -2.33
C LEU A 30 -8.61 12.84 -2.80
N VAL A 31 -9.56 12.30 -3.58
CA VAL A 31 -9.49 10.93 -4.11
C VAL A 31 -8.43 10.83 -5.18
N ASN A 32 -8.33 11.85 -6.01
CA ASN A 32 -7.40 11.88 -7.12
C ASN A 32 -5.93 11.95 -6.67
N ASN A 33 -5.66 12.61 -5.55
CA ASN A 33 -4.30 12.91 -5.11
C ASN A 33 -3.81 12.08 -3.92
N TYR A 34 -4.69 11.57 -3.04
CA TYR A 34 -4.24 10.96 -1.77
C TYR A 34 -4.68 9.52 -1.56
N VAL A 35 -5.80 9.10 -2.17
CA VAL A 35 -6.34 7.75 -1.93
C VAL A 35 -5.43 6.69 -2.53
N ASN A 36 -4.84 6.94 -3.70
CA ASN A 36 -3.91 5.99 -4.31
C ASN A 36 -2.64 5.84 -3.46
N ASP A 37 -2.10 6.94 -2.92
CA ASP A 37 -0.88 6.91 -2.10
C ASP A 37 -1.08 6.14 -0.80
N PHE A 38 -2.24 6.33 -0.16
CA PHE A 38 -2.62 5.54 1.01
C PHE A 38 -2.76 4.04 0.71
N LEU A 39 -3.39 3.69 -0.41
CA LEU A 39 -3.64 2.29 -0.78
C LEU A 39 -2.43 1.58 -1.37
N CYS A 40 -1.42 2.32 -1.84
CA CYS A 40 -0.25 1.79 -2.52
C CYS A 40 0.54 0.79 -1.65
N LEU A 41 0.93 1.19 -0.44
CA LEU A 41 1.72 0.31 0.43
C LEU A 41 0.98 -0.91 0.97
N PRO A 42 -0.31 -0.83 1.39
CA PRO A 42 -1.11 -2.01 1.67
C PRO A 42 -1.16 -3.00 0.51
N LEU A 43 -1.26 -2.50 -0.74
CA LEU A 43 -1.30 -3.33 -1.93
C LEU A 43 0.06 -4.01 -2.20
N VAL A 44 1.15 -3.26 -2.12
CA VAL A 44 2.51 -3.77 -2.32
C VAL A 44 2.87 -4.80 -1.26
N LEU A 45 2.67 -4.47 0.03
CA LEU A 45 2.94 -5.39 1.14
C LEU A 45 2.07 -6.65 1.05
N GLY A 46 0.78 -6.49 0.73
CA GLY A 46 -0.13 -7.62 0.53
C GLY A 46 0.28 -8.54 -0.62
N THR A 47 0.80 -7.96 -1.71
CA THR A 47 1.30 -8.71 -2.86
C THR A 47 2.61 -9.42 -2.52
N LEU A 48 3.59 -8.73 -1.94
CA LEU A 48 4.84 -9.32 -1.46
C LEU A 48 4.59 -10.45 -0.47
N TYR A 49 3.64 -10.26 0.44
CA TYR A 49 3.22 -11.29 1.38
C TYR A 49 2.79 -12.58 0.69
N PHE A 50 1.91 -12.45 -0.30
CA PHE A 50 1.39 -13.57 -1.08
C PHE A 50 2.52 -14.27 -1.82
N PHE A 51 3.39 -13.52 -2.51
CA PHE A 51 4.52 -14.08 -3.24
C PHE A 51 5.50 -14.81 -2.32
N ILE A 52 5.87 -14.23 -1.17
CA ILE A 52 6.81 -14.86 -0.24
C ILE A 52 6.23 -16.15 0.34
N ARG A 53 4.96 -16.15 0.75
CA ARG A 53 4.29 -17.38 1.22
C ARG A 53 4.21 -18.45 0.13
N TYR A 54 3.93 -18.05 -1.10
CA TYR A 54 3.88 -18.97 -2.23
C TYR A 54 5.25 -19.58 -2.53
N LEU A 55 6.31 -18.76 -2.56
CA LEU A 55 7.67 -19.19 -2.85
C LEU A 55 8.29 -20.02 -1.72
N LYS A 56 8.16 -19.57 -0.46
CA LYS A 56 8.74 -20.26 0.69
C LYS A 56 7.92 -21.44 1.19
N LYS A 57 6.67 -21.60 0.71
CA LYS A 57 5.66 -22.55 1.24
C LYS A 57 5.45 -22.44 2.76
N ASP A 58 5.86 -21.32 3.35
CA ASP A 58 5.75 -21.08 4.79
C ASP A 58 4.48 -20.29 5.08
N GLN A 59 3.50 -20.97 5.67
CA GLN A 59 2.21 -20.41 6.06
C GLN A 59 2.29 -19.55 7.34
N ASN A 60 3.46 -19.45 7.99
CA ASN A 60 3.66 -18.67 9.20
C ASN A 60 4.58 -17.45 8.99
N PHE A 61 4.97 -17.17 7.74
CA PHE A 61 5.75 -15.98 7.44
C PHE A 61 5.02 -14.71 7.87
N GLN A 62 5.76 -13.82 8.53
CA GLN A 62 5.32 -12.52 9.03
C GLN A 62 6.38 -11.47 8.70
N PHE A 63 5.93 -10.27 8.34
CA PHE A 63 6.85 -9.16 8.23
C PHE A 63 7.18 -8.62 9.62
N SER A 64 8.48 -8.39 9.86
CA SER A 64 8.89 -7.58 11.00
C SER A 64 8.43 -6.14 10.78
N LEU A 65 8.03 -5.46 11.87
CA LEU A 65 7.69 -4.04 11.84
C LEU A 65 8.83 -3.21 11.22
N VAL A 66 10.08 -3.59 11.48
CA VAL A 66 11.26 -2.94 10.90
C VAL A 66 11.26 -3.04 9.36
N PHE A 67 10.91 -4.20 8.80
CA PHE A 67 10.84 -4.37 7.35
C PHE A 67 9.75 -3.49 6.74
N VAL A 68 8.57 -3.43 7.37
CA VAL A 68 7.45 -2.58 6.93
C VAL A 68 7.85 -1.10 6.94
N LEU A 69 8.52 -0.64 8.01
CA LEU A 69 9.00 0.74 8.10
C LEU A 69 10.09 1.04 7.08
N ILE A 70 11.05 0.15 6.86
CA ILE A 70 12.08 0.33 5.82
C ILE A 70 11.44 0.45 4.44
N LEU A 71 10.45 -0.40 4.12
CA LEU A 71 9.76 -0.33 2.85
C LEU A 71 8.97 0.97 2.70
N ALA A 72 8.31 1.44 3.76
CA ALA A 72 7.61 2.71 3.77
C ALA A 72 8.56 3.90 3.56
N SER A 73 9.70 3.92 4.26
CA SER A 73 10.75 4.92 4.06
C SER A 73 11.31 4.90 2.63
N TYR A 74 11.52 3.71 2.06
CA TYR A 74 11.99 3.57 0.69
C TYR A 74 10.99 4.15 -0.31
N TYR A 75 9.70 3.80 -0.19
CA TYR A 75 8.65 4.33 -1.07
C TYR A 75 8.48 5.84 -0.91
N SER A 76 8.44 6.33 0.33
CA SER A 76 8.39 7.77 0.61
C SER A 76 9.55 8.50 -0.06
N PHE A 77 10.79 8.03 0.08
CA PHE A 77 11.93 8.66 -0.57
C PHE A 77 11.84 8.57 -2.10
N PHE A 78 11.40 7.45 -2.64
CA PHE A 78 11.28 7.26 -4.08
C PHE A 78 10.22 8.19 -4.70
N PHE A 79 9.03 8.25 -4.13
CA PHE A 79 7.93 9.05 -4.65
C PHE A 79 8.09 10.55 -4.36
N GLU A 80 8.63 10.94 -3.20
CA GLU A 80 8.77 12.35 -2.84
C GLU A 80 10.06 13.00 -3.30
N TYR A 81 11.17 12.26 -3.29
CA TYR A 81 12.48 12.85 -3.56
C TYR A 81 12.99 12.54 -4.95
N TYR A 82 12.77 11.31 -5.43
CA TYR A 82 13.29 10.88 -6.74
C TYR A 82 12.33 11.26 -7.88
N LEU A 83 11.04 10.93 -7.78
CA LEU A 83 10.09 11.15 -8.88
C LEU A 83 9.88 12.61 -9.32
N PRO A 84 9.81 13.62 -8.42
CA PRO A 84 9.65 15.01 -8.82
C PRO A 84 10.82 15.53 -9.65
N LYS A 85 12.01 14.93 -9.50
CA LYS A 85 13.19 15.26 -10.31
C LYS A 85 13.12 14.66 -11.72
N VAL A 86 12.39 13.56 -11.89
CA VAL A 86 12.27 12.85 -13.17
C VAL A 86 11.05 13.32 -13.95
N SER A 87 9.99 13.74 -13.27
CA SER A 87 8.75 14.17 -13.91
C SER A 87 8.06 15.29 -13.14
N GLN A 88 7.77 16.39 -13.83
CA GLN A 88 7.07 17.56 -13.29
C GLN A 88 5.61 17.28 -12.85
N ARG A 89 5.11 16.06 -13.08
CA ARG A 89 3.78 15.63 -12.67
C ARG A 89 3.68 15.40 -11.15
N TYR A 90 4.79 15.08 -10.49
CA TYR A 90 4.80 14.73 -9.07
C TYR A 90 5.28 15.93 -8.27
N THR A 91 4.51 16.27 -7.24
CA THR A 91 4.84 17.34 -6.31
C THR A 91 5.32 16.68 -5.03
N ALA A 92 6.41 17.16 -4.46
CA ALA A 92 6.82 16.69 -3.15
C ALA A 92 5.81 17.21 -2.10
N ASP A 93 4.96 16.32 -1.58
CA ASP A 93 4.00 16.57 -0.52
C ASP A 93 4.32 15.66 0.69
N TRP A 94 4.59 16.29 1.84
CA TRP A 94 4.83 15.57 3.08
C TRP A 94 3.60 14.78 3.56
N ILE A 95 2.39 15.13 3.07
CA ILE A 95 1.16 14.37 3.33
C ILE A 95 1.27 12.97 2.72
N ASP A 96 1.87 12.81 1.55
CA ASP A 96 2.02 11.52 0.88
C ASP A 96 2.94 10.60 1.67
N VAL A 97 3.99 11.15 2.28
CA VAL A 97 4.82 10.44 3.27
C VAL A 97 3.96 9.86 4.39
N VAL A 98 3.12 10.69 5.00
CA VAL A 98 2.25 10.25 6.11
C VAL A 98 1.28 9.17 5.63
N LEU A 99 0.73 9.30 4.42
CA LEU A 99 -0.19 8.31 3.84
C LEU A 99 0.49 6.97 3.58
N TYR A 100 1.74 6.98 3.08
CA TYR A 100 2.54 5.78 2.93
C TYR A 100 2.74 5.08 4.29
N PHE A 101 3.24 5.79 5.30
CA PHE A 101 3.42 5.20 6.63
C PHE A 101 2.10 4.72 7.23
N ALA A 102 1.01 5.46 7.07
CA ALA A 102 -0.30 5.08 7.57
C ALA A 102 -0.82 3.79 6.91
N GLY A 103 -0.70 3.68 5.58
CA GLY A 103 -1.06 2.46 4.85
C GLY A 103 -0.22 1.25 5.25
N ALA A 104 1.09 1.44 5.40
CA ALA A 104 2.02 0.40 5.84
C ALA A 104 1.71 -0.11 7.26
N ILE A 105 1.46 0.81 8.20
CA ILE A 105 1.10 0.48 9.58
C ILE A 105 -0.27 -0.20 9.63
N LEU A 106 -1.26 0.29 8.86
CA LEU A 106 -2.57 -0.34 8.79
C LEU A 106 -2.45 -1.80 8.35
N PHE A 107 -1.67 -2.07 7.30
CA PHE A 107 -1.41 -3.44 6.84
C PHE A 107 -0.77 -4.30 7.95
N PHE A 108 0.24 -3.76 8.66
CA PHE A 108 0.90 -4.46 9.75
C PHE A 108 -0.05 -4.78 10.92
N LEU A 109 -0.93 -3.85 11.29
CA LEU A 109 -1.92 -4.06 12.35
C LEU A 109 -2.94 -5.15 11.96
N VAL A 110 -3.44 -5.12 10.72
CA VAL A 110 -4.34 -6.13 10.17
C VAL A 110 -3.64 -7.51 10.15
N GLU A 111 -2.38 -7.57 9.74
CA GLU A 111 -1.58 -8.80 9.78
C GLU A 111 -1.43 -9.36 11.19
N LYS A 112 -1.18 -8.51 12.18
CA LYS A 112 -1.02 -8.91 13.58
C LYS A 112 -2.34 -9.41 14.19
N GLN A 113 -3.48 -8.84 13.79
CA GLN A 113 -4.79 -9.28 14.25
C GLN A 113 -5.21 -10.63 13.66
N ASP A 114 -4.94 -10.88 12.38
CA ASP A 114 -5.25 -12.15 11.70
C ASP A 114 -4.52 -13.34 12.37
N ASN A 115 -3.26 -13.15 12.77
CA ASN A 115 -2.51 -14.19 13.48
C ASN A 115 -3.07 -14.53 14.87
N ARG A 116 -3.57 -13.53 15.63
CA ARG A 116 -4.12 -13.80 16.96
C ARG A 116 -5.36 -14.68 16.90
N LYS A 117 -6.19 -14.53 15.86
CA LYS A 117 -7.40 -15.35 15.68
C LYS A 117 -7.11 -16.81 15.29
N CYS A 118 -5.90 -17.11 14.84
CA CYS A 118 -5.50 -18.48 14.48
C CYS A 118 -4.91 -19.26 15.67
N LEU A 119 -4.65 -18.58 16.80
CA LEU A 119 -4.07 -19.14 18.03
C LEU A 119 -5.10 -19.31 19.17
N THR A 120 -6.36 -18.95 18.94
CA THR A 120 -7.52 -19.13 19.83
C THR A 120 -8.54 -20.02 19.16
#